data_AF-A0A7Y4TVL6-F1
#
_entry.id   AF-A0A7Y4TVL6-F1
#
_cell.length_a   1.000
_cell.length_b   1.000
_cell.length_c   1.000
_cell.angle_alpha   90.00
_cell.angle_beta   90.00
_cell.angle_gamma   90.00
#
_symmetry.space_group_name_H-M   'P 1'
#
loop_
_entity.id
_entity.type
_entity.pdbx_description
1 polymer ?
#
loop_
_entity_poly.entity_id
_entity_poly.type
_entity_poly.pdbx_seq_one_letter_code
_entity_poly.pdbx_strand_id
1 'polypeptide(L)'
;MSGAPQGGNIWKNIIIGVLTTVVAYLIVHFIFDKKDAKKEARKKREKIETTWNAVNEYINRSKEKFTTIGCFSCDAVEMKNELLRELDQMNKSLQNIKEEEGVDEKMKTIIDRTIRMFEDEKPVLSAFYDTLSLYKDLKGEAVLPINRRAQQTMLNKMSHIQSRDTADFTRYLDDLNKKYKTKLVLKEFKPEINTDELTGRWEVDCSYTMNIRSNHKATIESSGEKYTGEWSVDDNVFRIGFDDGSVLTHRLIQLDHSFMLFFIVENDVFSGACRK
;
A
#
# COMPACT_ATOMS: atom_id res chain seq x y z
N MET A 1 -74.56 -30.57 -61.47
CA MET A 1 -73.15 -30.23 -61.76
C MET A 1 -72.58 -29.58 -60.53
N SER A 2 -71.49 -30.15 -60.04
CA SER A 2 -70.81 -29.87 -58.78
C SER A 2 -69.95 -28.62 -58.87
N GLY A 3 -69.74 -27.95 -57.73
CA GLY A 3 -68.73 -26.90 -57.56
C GLY A 3 -68.53 -26.59 -56.09
N ALA A 4 -67.73 -27.41 -55.40
CA ALA A 4 -67.32 -27.19 -54.01
C ALA A 4 -66.15 -26.18 -53.95
N PRO A 5 -66.10 -25.24 -52.99
CA PRO A 5 -64.95 -24.35 -52.80
C PRO A 5 -63.80 -25.06 -52.08
N GLN A 6 -62.58 -24.80 -52.55
CA GLN A 6 -61.30 -25.35 -52.07
C GLN A 6 -60.98 -24.94 -50.62
N GLY A 7 -60.84 -25.93 -49.74
CA GLY A 7 -60.36 -25.78 -48.36
C GLY A 7 -58.86 -26.08 -48.23
N GLY A 8 -58.00 -25.16 -48.67
CA GLY A 8 -56.55 -25.22 -48.47
C GLY A 8 -56.02 -23.95 -47.81
N ASN A 9 -55.13 -24.09 -46.82
CA ASN A 9 -54.25 -23.06 -46.21
C ASN A 9 -54.63 -22.31 -44.92
N ILE A 10 -55.57 -22.77 -44.10
CA ILE A 10 -55.72 -22.18 -42.74
C ILE A 10 -54.72 -22.80 -41.74
N TRP A 11 -54.55 -24.13 -41.75
CA TRP A 11 -53.69 -24.84 -40.79
C TRP A 11 -52.18 -24.61 -41.00
N LYS A 12 -51.71 -24.45 -42.26
CA LYS A 12 -50.28 -24.15 -42.54
C LYS A 12 -49.87 -22.77 -42.03
N ASN A 13 -50.72 -21.76 -42.14
CA ASN A 13 -50.41 -20.40 -41.68
C ASN A 13 -50.45 -20.28 -40.14
N ILE A 14 -51.35 -20.99 -39.47
CA ILE A 14 -51.40 -21.03 -38.00
C ILE A 14 -50.18 -21.76 -37.43
N ILE A 15 -49.80 -22.91 -38.00
CA ILE A 15 -48.62 -23.67 -37.55
C ILE A 15 -47.33 -22.87 -37.79
N ILE A 16 -47.19 -22.22 -38.95
CA ILE A 16 -46.02 -21.36 -39.24
C ILE A 16 -45.99 -20.14 -38.31
N GLY A 17 -47.13 -19.49 -38.04
CA GLY A 17 -47.20 -18.33 -37.14
C GLY A 17 -46.89 -18.63 -35.67
N VAL A 18 -47.28 -19.81 -35.18
CA VAL A 18 -46.96 -20.27 -33.81
C VAL A 18 -45.50 -20.74 -33.71
N LEU A 19 -44.97 -21.44 -34.71
CA LEU A 19 -43.56 -21.85 -34.73
C LEU A 19 -42.61 -20.65 -34.83
N THR A 20 -42.92 -19.64 -35.65
CA THR A 20 -42.06 -18.45 -35.78
C THR A 20 -42.08 -17.58 -34.53
N THR A 21 -43.22 -17.46 -33.85
CA THR A 21 -43.31 -16.71 -32.57
C THR A 21 -42.60 -17.42 -31.43
N VAL A 22 -42.69 -18.75 -31.32
CA VAL A 22 -41.94 -19.53 -30.31
C VAL A 22 -40.44 -19.48 -30.57
N VAL A 23 -40.00 -19.61 -31.83
CA VAL A 23 -38.58 -19.50 -32.20
C VAL A 23 -38.05 -18.07 -31.99
N ALA A 24 -38.83 -17.04 -32.35
CA ALA A 24 -38.48 -15.65 -32.07
C ALA A 24 -38.40 -15.38 -30.56
N TYR A 25 -39.33 -15.90 -29.77
CA TYR A 25 -39.32 -15.79 -28.31
C TYR A 25 -38.09 -16.47 -27.71
N LEU A 26 -37.71 -17.67 -28.17
CA LEU A 26 -36.51 -18.38 -27.74
C LEU A 26 -35.22 -17.65 -28.12
N ILE A 27 -35.15 -17.06 -29.33
CA ILE A 27 -34.00 -16.26 -29.77
C ILE A 27 -33.89 -14.98 -28.94
N VAL A 28 -35.02 -14.31 -28.70
CA VAL A 28 -35.10 -13.10 -27.88
C VAL A 28 -34.67 -13.41 -26.45
N HIS A 29 -35.22 -14.45 -25.80
CA HIS A 29 -34.79 -14.88 -24.48
C HIS A 29 -33.31 -15.24 -24.45
N PHE A 30 -32.82 -16.03 -25.41
CA PHE A 30 -31.41 -16.40 -25.46
C PHE A 30 -30.47 -15.20 -25.65
N ILE A 31 -30.89 -14.16 -26.39
CA ILE A 31 -30.14 -12.92 -26.57
C ILE A 31 -30.19 -12.06 -25.29
N PHE A 32 -31.35 -11.94 -24.65
CA PHE A 32 -31.50 -11.20 -23.40
C PHE A 32 -30.76 -11.89 -22.25
N ASP A 33 -30.91 -13.21 -22.09
CA ASP A 33 -30.18 -14.03 -21.11
C ASP A 33 -28.66 -13.93 -21.32
N LYS A 34 -28.18 -13.91 -22.58
CA LYS A 34 -26.74 -13.68 -22.86
C LYS A 34 -26.29 -12.25 -22.55
N LYS A 35 -27.13 -11.24 -22.80
CA LYS A 35 -26.83 -9.84 -22.47
C LYS A 35 -26.81 -9.63 -20.96
N ASP A 36 -27.74 -10.22 -20.23
CA ASP A 36 -27.84 -10.15 -18.78
C ASP A 36 -26.68 -10.92 -18.13
N ALA A 37 -26.35 -12.11 -18.60
CA ALA A 37 -25.17 -12.85 -18.16
C ALA A 37 -23.86 -12.06 -18.41
N LYS A 38 -23.73 -11.38 -19.56
CA LYS A 38 -22.57 -10.54 -19.86
C LYS A 38 -22.52 -9.31 -18.95
N LYS A 39 -23.66 -8.68 -18.66
CA LYS A 39 -23.78 -7.54 -17.76
C LYS A 39 -23.44 -7.94 -16.32
N GLU A 40 -23.93 -9.08 -15.87
CA GLU A 40 -23.66 -9.64 -14.54
C GLU A 40 -22.18 -10.03 -14.40
N ALA A 41 -21.59 -10.68 -15.40
CA ALA A 41 -20.16 -11.01 -15.41
C ALA A 41 -19.28 -9.75 -15.36
N ARG A 42 -19.67 -8.69 -16.09
CA ARG A 42 -19.00 -7.39 -16.04
C ARG A 42 -19.08 -6.76 -14.65
N LYS A 43 -20.27 -6.72 -14.04
CA LYS A 43 -20.46 -6.20 -12.68
C LYS A 43 -19.61 -6.95 -11.65
N LYS A 44 -19.59 -8.28 -11.71
CA LYS A 44 -18.79 -9.11 -10.81
C LYS A 44 -17.28 -8.85 -11.00
N ARG A 45 -16.82 -8.68 -12.24
CA ARG A 45 -15.43 -8.31 -12.53
C ARG A 45 -15.08 -6.92 -11.97
N GLU A 46 -15.90 -5.91 -12.25
CA GLU A 46 -15.70 -4.53 -11.78
C GLU A 46 -15.66 -4.49 -10.25
N LYS A 47 -16.54 -5.24 -9.57
CA LYS A 47 -16.55 -5.38 -8.12
C LYS A 47 -15.24 -5.94 -7.59
N ILE A 48 -14.75 -7.04 -8.18
CA ILE A 48 -13.49 -7.67 -7.76
C ILE A 48 -12.28 -6.77 -8.00
N GLU A 49 -12.22 -6.06 -9.13
CA GLU A 49 -11.15 -5.09 -9.41
C GLU A 49 -11.18 -3.93 -8.41
N THR A 50 -12.37 -3.41 -8.10
CA THR A 50 -12.55 -2.29 -7.16
C THR A 50 -12.18 -2.70 -5.73
N THR A 51 -12.66 -3.86 -5.28
CA THR A 51 -12.33 -4.41 -3.96
C THR A 51 -10.83 -4.66 -3.83
N TRP A 52 -10.18 -5.23 -4.85
CA TRP A 52 -8.74 -5.44 -4.83
C TRP A 52 -7.96 -4.14 -4.73
N ASN A 53 -8.33 -3.13 -5.54
CA ASN A 53 -7.68 -1.83 -5.52
C ASN A 53 -7.77 -1.18 -4.14
N ALA A 54 -8.93 -1.25 -3.48
CA ALA A 54 -9.11 -0.74 -2.12
C ALA A 54 -8.24 -1.49 -1.10
N VAL A 55 -8.19 -2.83 -1.15
CA VAL A 55 -7.31 -3.61 -0.27
C VAL A 55 -5.85 -3.22 -0.45
N ASN A 56 -5.40 -3.14 -1.71
CA ASN A 56 -4.03 -2.78 -2.02
C ASN A 56 -3.70 -1.32 -1.63
N GLU A 57 -4.67 -0.41 -1.73
CA GLU A 57 -4.54 0.97 -1.23
C GLU A 57 -4.29 0.99 0.28
N TYR A 58 -5.05 0.24 1.08
CA TYR A 58 -4.84 0.17 2.53
C TYR A 58 -3.47 -0.43 2.90
N ILE A 59 -3.03 -1.49 2.20
CA ILE A 59 -1.69 -2.07 2.39
C ILE A 59 -0.59 -1.04 2.09
N ASN A 60 -0.75 -0.24 1.03
CA ASN A 60 0.23 0.78 0.69
C ASN A 60 0.20 1.97 1.66
N ARG A 61 -1.00 2.39 2.07
CA ARG A 61 -1.20 3.48 3.03
C ARG A 61 -0.60 3.14 4.39
N SER A 62 -0.68 1.89 4.87
CA SER A 62 -0.05 1.51 6.13
C SER A 62 1.48 1.64 6.07
N LYS A 63 2.10 1.23 4.95
CA LYS A 63 3.54 1.38 4.72
C LYS A 63 3.98 2.84 4.66
N GLU A 64 3.24 3.66 3.91
CA GLU A 64 3.50 5.10 3.81
C GLU A 64 3.35 5.80 5.16
N LYS A 65 2.32 5.45 5.95
CA LYS A 65 2.14 6.00 7.28
C LYS A 65 3.27 5.61 8.22
N PHE A 66 3.73 4.37 8.16
CA PHE A 66 4.89 3.92 8.93
C PHE A 66 6.15 4.74 8.63
N THR A 67 6.42 5.04 7.36
CA THR A 67 7.60 5.83 6.98
C THR A 67 7.46 7.30 7.37
N THR A 68 6.26 7.87 7.23
CA THR A 68 6.03 9.33 7.40
C THR A 68 5.61 9.76 8.81
N ILE A 69 5.32 8.83 9.72
CA ILE A 69 4.87 9.16 11.08
C ILE A 69 5.88 10.01 11.87
N GLY A 70 7.17 9.87 11.57
CA GLY A 70 8.23 10.70 12.15
C GLY A 70 8.09 12.19 11.83
N CYS A 71 7.33 12.54 10.79
CA CYS A 71 7.03 13.92 10.42
C CYS A 71 5.79 14.49 11.09
N PHE A 72 4.99 13.65 11.72
CA PHE A 72 3.75 14.07 12.37
C PHE A 72 3.99 14.63 13.78
N SER A 73 4.80 13.93 14.58
CA SER A 73 5.11 14.30 15.96
C SER A 73 6.55 13.91 16.28
N CYS A 74 7.11 14.46 17.35
CA CYS A 74 8.38 14.03 17.93
C CYS A 74 8.16 13.18 19.19
N ASP A 75 6.90 13.03 19.63
CA ASP A 75 6.54 12.22 20.79
C ASP A 75 6.22 10.78 20.35
N ALA A 76 7.05 9.83 20.78
CA ALA A 76 6.88 8.42 20.46
C ALA A 76 5.52 7.84 20.92
N VAL A 77 4.94 8.35 22.01
CA VAL A 77 3.61 7.94 22.49
C VAL A 77 2.52 8.45 21.55
N GLU A 78 2.65 9.68 21.06
CA GLU A 78 1.72 10.26 20.10
C GLU A 78 1.81 9.54 18.76
N MET A 79 3.02 9.31 18.24
CA MET A 79 3.26 8.50 17.02
C MET A 79 2.63 7.11 17.14
N LYS A 80 2.84 6.44 18.28
CA LYS A 80 2.25 5.12 18.55
C LYS A 80 0.73 5.16 18.46
N ASN A 81 0.10 6.06 19.22
CA ASN A 81 -1.35 6.15 19.28
C ASN A 81 -1.95 6.45 17.91
N GLU A 82 -1.31 7.33 17.14
CA GLU A 82 -1.74 7.69 15.80
C GLU A 82 -1.63 6.51 14.82
N LEU A 83 -0.51 5.79 14.81
CA LEU A 83 -0.35 4.59 13.96
C LEU A 83 -1.36 3.50 14.31
N LEU A 84 -1.56 3.22 15.59
CA LEU A 84 -2.52 2.21 16.03
C LEU A 84 -3.95 2.62 15.63
N ARG A 85 -4.29 3.90 15.77
CA ARG A 85 -5.58 4.46 15.33
C ARG A 85 -5.77 4.31 13.82
N GLU A 86 -4.75 4.59 13.01
CA GLU A 86 -4.82 4.42 11.56
C GLU A 86 -5.00 2.95 11.17
N LEU A 87 -4.27 2.01 11.79
CA LEU A 87 -4.46 0.57 11.55
C LEU A 87 -5.86 0.09 11.95
N ASP A 88 -6.40 0.58 13.07
CA ASP A 88 -7.79 0.30 13.48
C ASP A 88 -8.81 0.79 12.45
N GLN A 89 -8.60 1.99 11.90
CA GLN A 89 -9.47 2.54 10.86
C GLN A 89 -9.39 1.73 9.58
N MET A 90 -8.19 1.35 9.14
CA MET A 90 -8.00 0.49 7.97
C MET A 90 -8.67 -0.87 8.17
N ASN A 91 -8.56 -1.49 9.36
CA ASN A 91 -9.25 -2.73 9.68
C ASN A 91 -10.77 -2.59 9.61
N LYS A 92 -11.34 -1.52 10.16
CA LYS A 92 -12.79 -1.25 10.06
C LYS A 92 -13.24 -1.07 8.61
N SER A 93 -12.48 -0.32 7.81
CA SER A 93 -12.78 -0.14 6.39
C SER A 93 -12.72 -1.48 5.62
N LEU A 94 -11.72 -2.31 5.90
CA LEU A 94 -11.60 -3.64 5.31
C LEU A 94 -12.75 -4.57 5.72
N GLN A 95 -13.19 -4.55 6.98
CA GLN A 95 -14.36 -5.30 7.43
C GLN A 95 -15.63 -4.88 6.68
N ASN A 96 -15.85 -3.57 6.52
CA ASN A 96 -17.00 -3.08 5.76
C ASN A 96 -16.98 -3.58 4.32
N ILE A 97 -15.81 -3.53 3.66
CA ILE A 97 -15.65 -4.04 2.28
C ILE A 97 -15.91 -5.55 2.22
N LYS A 98 -15.45 -6.32 3.21
CA LYS A 98 -15.67 -7.77 3.29
C LYS A 98 -17.17 -8.13 3.35
N GLU A 99 -17.96 -7.33 4.04
CA GLU A 99 -19.40 -7.52 4.21
C GLU A 99 -20.23 -7.08 3.00
N GLU A 100 -19.63 -6.37 2.04
CA GLU A 100 -20.34 -5.93 0.84
C GLU A 100 -20.84 -7.10 -0.01
N GLU A 101 -22.07 -6.97 -0.51
CA GLU A 101 -22.67 -7.96 -1.40
C GLU A 101 -21.86 -8.09 -2.70
N GLY A 102 -21.67 -9.33 -3.16
CA GLY A 102 -20.99 -9.63 -4.42
C GLY A 102 -19.46 -9.70 -4.33
N VAL A 103 -18.87 -9.55 -3.14
CA VAL A 103 -17.45 -9.85 -2.92
C VAL A 103 -17.23 -11.37 -2.89
N ASP A 104 -16.30 -11.85 -3.72
CA ASP A 104 -15.96 -13.28 -3.81
C ASP A 104 -15.29 -13.79 -2.52
N GLU A 105 -15.56 -15.05 -2.15
CA GLU A 105 -15.01 -15.66 -0.93
C GLU A 105 -13.48 -15.69 -0.88
N LYS A 106 -12.80 -15.81 -2.03
CA LYS A 106 -11.33 -15.70 -2.08
C LYS A 106 -10.87 -14.27 -1.80
N MET A 107 -11.62 -13.28 -2.27
CA MET A 107 -11.35 -11.88 -1.95
C MET A 107 -11.61 -11.59 -0.47
N LYS A 108 -12.69 -12.12 0.11
CA LYS A 108 -12.92 -12.05 1.57
C LYS A 108 -11.77 -12.67 2.36
N THR A 109 -11.23 -13.80 1.89
CA THR A 109 -10.06 -14.44 2.51
C THR A 109 -8.81 -13.56 2.45
N ILE A 110 -8.58 -12.87 1.33
CA ILE A 110 -7.48 -11.88 1.21
C ILE A 110 -7.70 -10.74 2.21
N ILE A 111 -8.92 -10.23 2.31
CA ILE A 111 -9.27 -9.16 3.26
C ILE A 111 -9.03 -9.63 4.71
N ASP A 112 -9.50 -10.81 5.09
CA ASP A 112 -9.31 -11.37 6.44
C ASP A 112 -7.84 -11.49 6.82
N ARG A 113 -7.00 -11.90 5.87
CA ARG A 113 -5.56 -11.99 6.08
C ARG A 113 -4.90 -10.63 6.15
N THR A 114 -5.36 -9.66 5.38
CA THR A 114 -4.89 -8.26 5.47
C THR A 114 -5.24 -7.66 6.82
N ILE A 115 -6.45 -7.91 7.33
CA ILE A 115 -6.87 -7.49 8.66
C ILE A 115 -5.99 -8.13 9.73
N ARG A 116 -5.76 -9.45 9.63
CA ARG A 116 -4.86 -10.16 10.55
C ARG A 116 -3.44 -9.62 10.50
N MET A 117 -2.93 -9.30 9.31
CA MET A 117 -1.63 -8.68 9.13
C MET A 117 -1.55 -7.38 9.94
N PHE A 118 -2.54 -6.48 9.80
CA PHE A 118 -2.58 -5.24 10.58
C PHE A 118 -2.72 -5.49 12.10
N GLU A 119 -3.52 -6.47 12.52
CA GLU A 119 -3.58 -6.86 13.94
C GLU A 119 -2.26 -7.42 14.49
N ASP A 120 -1.50 -8.15 13.67
CA ASP A 120 -0.18 -8.67 14.02
C ASP A 120 0.90 -7.56 14.05
N GLU A 121 0.76 -6.53 13.20
CA GLU A 121 1.68 -5.37 13.16
C GLU A 121 1.54 -4.48 14.41
N LYS A 122 0.32 -4.28 14.93
CA LYS A 122 0.05 -3.44 16.11
C LYS A 122 0.94 -3.73 17.33
N PRO A 123 1.06 -4.97 17.84
CA PRO A 123 1.91 -5.25 19.01
C PRO A 123 3.40 -5.05 18.72
N VAL A 124 3.84 -5.23 17.47
CA VAL A 124 5.23 -4.98 17.07
C VAL A 124 5.53 -3.48 17.11
N LEU A 125 4.65 -2.67 16.51
CA LEU A 125 4.76 -1.22 16.51
C LEU A 125 4.64 -0.65 17.93
N SER A 126 3.68 -1.13 18.73
CA SER A 126 3.54 -0.70 20.13
C SER A 126 4.82 -0.94 20.90
N ALA A 127 5.38 -2.16 20.84
CA ALA A 127 6.61 -2.48 21.55
C ALA A 127 7.81 -1.63 21.11
N PHE A 128 7.90 -1.32 19.81
CA PHE A 128 8.93 -0.43 19.28
C PHE A 128 8.83 0.97 19.88
N TYR A 129 7.67 1.63 19.80
CA TYR A 129 7.49 2.97 20.35
C TYR A 129 7.52 3.02 21.88
N ASP A 130 7.04 1.98 22.55
CA ASP A 130 7.16 1.86 24.01
C ASP A 130 8.65 1.82 24.39
N THR A 131 9.47 1.09 23.64
CA THR A 131 10.94 1.08 23.84
C THR A 131 11.54 2.46 23.61
N LEU A 132 11.19 3.17 22.53
CA LEU A 132 11.68 4.53 22.28
C LEU A 132 11.30 5.50 23.42
N SER A 133 10.08 5.38 23.94
CA SER A 133 9.58 6.25 25.01
C SER A 133 10.32 6.07 26.35
N LEU A 134 10.79 4.85 26.64
CA LEU A 134 11.51 4.52 27.88
C LEU A 134 12.90 5.18 27.96
N TYR A 135 13.47 5.54 26.83
CA TYR A 135 14.83 6.06 26.75
C TYR A 135 14.91 7.48 26.17
N LYS A 136 13.77 8.17 26.04
CA LYS A 136 13.68 9.53 25.49
C LYS A 136 14.57 10.55 26.23
N ASP A 137 14.81 10.33 27.51
CA ASP A 137 15.61 11.22 28.37
C ASP A 137 17.09 10.83 28.41
N LEU A 138 17.45 9.67 27.85
CA LEU A 138 18.84 9.27 27.72
C LEU A 138 19.50 10.04 26.56
N LYS A 139 20.76 10.43 26.76
CA LYS A 139 21.57 11.14 25.76
C LYS A 139 22.89 10.40 25.50
N GLY A 140 23.45 10.63 24.31
CA GLY A 140 24.78 10.13 23.93
C GLY A 140 24.81 8.68 23.47
N GLU A 141 26.02 8.12 23.39
CA GLU A 141 26.30 6.81 22.76
C GLU A 141 25.55 5.63 23.39
N ALA A 142 25.12 5.74 24.65
CA ALA A 142 24.40 4.67 25.35
C ALA A 142 23.01 4.36 24.73
N VAL A 143 22.41 5.31 24.00
CA VAL A 143 21.09 5.13 23.36
C VAL A 143 21.18 4.34 22.07
N LEU A 144 22.32 4.42 21.37
CA LEU A 144 22.48 3.88 20.03
C LEU A 144 22.29 2.35 19.95
N PRO A 145 22.89 1.54 20.84
CA PRO A 145 22.67 0.09 20.83
C PRO A 145 21.22 -0.31 21.12
N ILE A 146 20.52 0.48 21.94
CA ILE A 146 19.11 0.24 22.28
C ILE A 146 18.24 0.51 21.06
N ASN A 147 18.41 1.68 20.43
CA ASN A 147 17.67 2.05 19.22
C ASN A 147 17.90 1.04 18.09
N ARG A 148 19.16 0.67 17.84
CA ARG A 148 19.52 -0.35 16.85
C ARG A 148 18.80 -1.68 17.12
N ARG A 149 18.83 -2.18 18.36
CA ARG A 149 18.16 -3.43 18.72
C ARG A 149 16.64 -3.33 18.54
N ALA A 150 16.04 -2.20 18.93
CA ALA A 150 14.61 -1.95 18.79
C ALA A 150 14.19 -1.96 17.31
N GLN A 151 14.91 -1.22 16.46
CA GLN A 151 14.67 -1.17 15.01
C GLN A 151 14.85 -2.53 14.36
N GLN A 152 15.96 -3.24 14.63
CA GLN A 152 16.19 -4.58 14.07
C GLN A 152 15.10 -5.58 14.48
N THR A 153 14.68 -5.54 15.74
CA THR A 153 13.59 -6.40 16.24
C THR A 153 12.29 -6.11 15.53
N MET A 154 11.96 -4.83 15.35
CA MET A 154 10.78 -4.39 14.61
C MET A 154 10.86 -4.85 13.14
N LEU A 155 11.93 -4.52 12.43
CA LEU A 155 12.10 -4.86 11.01
C LEU A 155 12.00 -6.36 10.74
N ASN A 156 12.65 -7.19 11.58
CA ASN A 156 12.60 -8.64 11.46
C ASN A 156 11.17 -9.17 11.62
N LYS A 157 10.43 -8.68 12.64
CA LYS A 157 9.05 -9.10 12.87
C LYS A 157 8.10 -8.60 11.78
N MET A 158 8.23 -7.35 11.35
CA MET A 158 7.44 -6.77 10.25
C MET A 158 7.68 -7.52 8.95
N SER A 159 8.94 -7.81 8.60
CA SER A 159 9.29 -8.59 7.41
C SER A 159 8.66 -9.99 7.44
N HIS A 160 8.68 -10.66 8.59
CA HIS A 160 8.04 -11.96 8.75
C HIS A 160 6.52 -11.87 8.55
N ILE A 161 5.86 -10.89 9.18
CA ILE A 161 4.41 -10.66 9.05
C ILE A 161 4.04 -10.39 7.58
N GLN A 162 4.77 -9.52 6.90
CA GLN A 162 4.49 -9.11 5.52
C GLN A 162 4.74 -10.21 4.48
N SER A 163 5.70 -11.11 4.74
CA SER A 163 6.06 -12.20 3.82
C SER A 163 5.25 -13.49 4.04
N ARG A 164 4.68 -13.70 5.23
CA ARG A 164 3.97 -14.93 5.62
C ARG A 164 2.87 -15.32 4.63
N ASP A 165 2.08 -14.34 4.18
CA ASP A 165 0.86 -14.56 3.41
C ASP A 165 1.03 -14.37 1.90
N THR A 166 2.24 -14.02 1.41
CA THR A 166 2.50 -13.66 0.00
C THR A 166 2.16 -14.78 -0.98
N ALA A 167 2.54 -16.02 -0.67
CA ALA A 167 2.26 -17.17 -1.54
C ALA A 167 0.75 -17.45 -1.64
N ASP A 168 0.03 -17.33 -0.53
CA ASP A 168 -1.42 -17.51 -0.48
C ASP A 168 -2.14 -16.39 -1.23
N PHE A 169 -1.70 -15.13 -1.08
CA PHE A 169 -2.23 -13.99 -1.84
C PHE A 169 -2.08 -14.21 -3.34
N THR A 170 -0.87 -14.60 -3.78
CA THR A 170 -0.59 -14.89 -5.19
C THR A 170 -1.54 -15.94 -5.74
N ARG A 171 -1.72 -17.05 -5.01
CA ARG A 171 -2.66 -18.12 -5.41
C ARG A 171 -4.10 -17.62 -5.51
N TYR A 172 -4.59 -16.86 -4.54
CA TYR A 172 -5.96 -16.35 -4.58
C TYR A 172 -6.18 -15.34 -5.71
N LEU A 173 -5.22 -14.45 -5.94
CA LEU A 173 -5.26 -13.50 -7.05
C LEU A 173 -5.25 -14.22 -8.40
N ASP A 174 -4.43 -15.25 -8.58
CA ASP A 174 -4.40 -16.07 -9.80
C ASP A 174 -5.75 -16.73 -10.09
N ASP A 175 -6.40 -17.26 -9.06
CA ASP A 175 -7.71 -17.88 -9.19
C ASP A 175 -8.80 -16.85 -9.54
N LEU A 176 -8.75 -15.66 -8.93
CA LEU A 176 -9.65 -14.55 -9.24
C LEU A 176 -9.40 -14.04 -10.68
N ASN A 177 -8.14 -13.94 -11.10
CA ASN A 177 -7.74 -13.59 -12.47
C ASN A 177 -8.31 -14.57 -13.50
N LYS A 178 -8.19 -15.88 -13.24
CA LYS A 178 -8.76 -16.93 -14.09
C LYS A 178 -10.29 -16.86 -14.13
N LYS A 179 -10.95 -16.70 -12.97
CA LYS A 179 -12.41 -16.69 -12.84
C LYS A 179 -13.06 -15.46 -13.49
N TYR A 180 -12.48 -14.28 -13.28
CA TYR A 180 -13.06 -13.00 -13.70
C TYR A 180 -12.38 -12.37 -14.92
N LYS A 181 -11.37 -13.03 -15.50
CA LYS A 181 -10.60 -12.54 -16.66
C LYS A 181 -10.00 -11.15 -16.40
N THR A 182 -9.36 -11.01 -15.26
CA THR A 182 -8.70 -9.78 -14.80
C THR A 182 -7.19 -10.00 -14.64
N LYS A 183 -6.46 -8.97 -14.19
CA LYS A 183 -5.00 -8.94 -14.02
C LYS A 183 -4.61 -8.28 -12.70
N LEU A 184 -5.19 -8.76 -11.61
CA LEU A 184 -4.85 -8.35 -10.25
C LEU A 184 -3.46 -8.86 -9.91
N VAL A 185 -2.64 -7.98 -9.35
CA VAL A 185 -1.29 -8.28 -8.88
C VAL A 185 -1.07 -7.60 -7.54
N LEU A 186 -0.30 -8.25 -6.67
CA LEU A 186 0.23 -7.62 -5.46
C LEU A 186 1.23 -6.54 -5.90
N LYS A 187 0.91 -5.28 -5.61
CA LYS A 187 1.86 -4.20 -5.88
C LYS A 187 2.87 -4.18 -4.74
N GLU A 188 4.12 -4.43 -5.08
CA GLU A 188 5.22 -4.15 -4.14
C GLU A 188 5.33 -2.64 -3.97
N PHE A 189 5.32 -2.19 -2.71
CA PHE A 189 5.72 -0.83 -2.40
C PHE A 189 7.20 -0.72 -2.71
N LYS A 190 7.54 0.13 -3.68
CA LYS A 190 8.92 0.44 -4.04
C LYS A 190 9.17 1.88 -3.61
N PRO A 191 10.01 2.10 -2.59
CA PRO A 191 10.48 3.44 -2.26
C PRO A 191 11.08 4.09 -3.51
N GLU A 192 10.68 5.32 -3.78
CA GLU A 192 11.26 6.12 -4.88
C GLU A 192 12.31 7.07 -4.32
N ILE A 193 13.38 7.28 -5.07
CA ILE A 193 14.45 8.22 -4.73
C ILE A 193 14.50 9.27 -5.84
N ASN A 194 13.97 10.46 -5.56
CA ASN A 194 14.10 11.60 -6.42
C ASN A 194 15.20 12.54 -5.88
N THR A 195 16.42 12.41 -6.40
CA THR A 195 17.57 13.20 -5.93
C THR A 195 17.43 14.70 -6.16
N ASP A 196 16.58 15.13 -7.09
CA ASP A 196 16.31 16.55 -7.33
C ASP A 196 15.63 17.21 -6.11
N GLU A 197 14.92 16.42 -5.31
CA GLU A 197 14.25 16.89 -4.10
C GLU A 197 15.18 17.01 -2.89
N LEU A 198 16.43 16.54 -2.97
CA LEU A 198 17.36 16.51 -1.84
C LEU A 198 17.66 17.92 -1.28
N THR A 199 17.69 18.93 -2.15
CA THR A 199 17.97 20.30 -1.73
C THR A 199 16.84 20.85 -0.87
N GLY A 200 17.14 21.49 0.25
CA GLY A 200 16.14 22.01 1.16
C GLY A 200 16.56 21.95 2.62
N ARG A 201 15.63 22.33 3.49
CA ARG A 201 15.76 22.22 4.94
C ARG A 201 15.02 20.98 5.41
N TRP A 202 15.73 20.13 6.14
CA TRP A 202 15.27 18.85 6.64
C TRP A 202 15.43 18.80 8.15
N GLU A 203 14.41 18.38 8.86
CA GLU A 203 14.48 18.03 10.27
C GLU A 203 14.65 16.51 10.38
N VAL A 204 15.76 16.05 10.96
CA VAL A 204 16.09 14.63 11.07
C VAL A 204 15.74 14.13 12.46
N ASP A 205 14.86 13.11 12.53
CA ASP A 205 14.40 12.45 13.76
C ASP A 205 14.14 13.42 14.92
N CYS A 206 13.61 14.62 14.62
CA CYS A 206 13.38 15.71 15.57
C CYS A 206 14.61 16.12 16.41
N SER A 207 15.81 15.75 16.00
CA SER A 207 17.04 15.86 16.80
C SER A 207 17.98 16.94 16.27
N TYR A 208 18.03 17.11 14.95
CA TYR A 208 18.86 18.13 14.30
C TYR A 208 18.26 18.57 12.97
N THR A 209 18.70 19.73 12.48
CA THR A 209 18.34 20.23 11.16
C THR A 209 19.50 20.03 10.20
N MET A 210 19.20 19.60 8.98
CA MET A 210 20.11 19.53 7.85
C MET A 210 19.64 20.49 6.75
N ASN A 211 20.50 21.39 6.30
CA ASN A 211 20.21 22.32 5.22
C ASN A 211 21.13 22.03 4.04
N ILE A 212 20.55 21.46 2.98
CA ILE A 212 21.23 21.02 1.76
C ILE A 212 20.96 22.02 0.65
N ARG A 213 22.01 22.66 0.15
CA ARG A 213 21.89 23.73 -0.85
C ARG A 213 22.26 23.21 -2.24
N SER A 214 21.64 23.78 -3.27
CA SER A 214 21.92 23.45 -4.68
C SER A 214 23.35 23.73 -5.13
N ASN A 215 24.11 24.53 -4.38
CA ASN A 215 25.53 24.82 -4.63
C ASN A 215 26.48 23.81 -3.97
N HIS A 216 26.03 22.59 -3.68
CA HIS A 216 26.81 21.53 -3.03
C HIS A 216 27.29 21.84 -1.59
N LYS A 217 26.75 22.87 -0.93
CA LYS A 217 27.02 23.16 0.48
C LYS A 217 25.95 22.56 1.39
N ALA A 218 26.38 22.00 2.51
CA ALA A 218 25.52 21.46 3.55
C ALA A 218 25.80 22.12 4.90
N THR A 219 24.76 22.29 5.70
CA THR A 219 24.86 22.70 7.10
C THR A 219 24.09 21.72 7.97
N ILE A 220 24.66 21.25 9.06
CA ILE A 220 23.95 20.54 10.12
C ILE A 220 23.94 21.39 11.39
N GLU A 221 22.77 21.55 11.99
CA GLU A 221 22.56 22.30 13.24
C GLU A 221 21.95 21.37 14.29
N SER A 222 22.68 21.15 15.40
CA SER A 222 22.23 20.33 16.53
C SER A 222 22.66 20.98 17.84
N SER A 223 21.74 21.09 18.80
CA SER A 223 22.03 21.59 20.16
C SER A 223 22.75 22.95 20.21
N GLY A 224 22.54 23.81 19.22
CA GLY A 224 23.17 25.14 19.11
C GLY A 224 24.54 25.15 18.42
N GLU A 225 25.08 23.98 18.10
CA GLU A 225 26.30 23.83 17.30
C GLU A 225 25.96 23.74 15.82
N LYS A 226 26.90 24.21 14.98
CA LYS A 226 26.73 24.29 13.55
C LYS A 226 27.94 23.71 12.83
N TYR A 227 27.69 22.71 12.01
CA TYR A 227 28.67 21.98 11.22
C TYR A 227 28.45 22.29 9.75
N THR A 228 29.49 22.74 9.04
CA THR A 228 29.41 23.11 7.62
C THR A 228 30.30 22.20 6.80
N GLY A 229 29.87 21.90 5.58
CA GLY A 229 30.60 21.03 4.68
C GLY A 229 30.08 21.05 3.25
N GLU A 230 30.56 20.11 2.47
CA GLU A 230 30.13 19.85 1.10
C GLU A 230 29.38 18.53 1.01
N TRP A 231 28.40 18.46 0.12
CA TRP A 231 27.62 17.23 -0.08
C TRP A 231 27.69 16.71 -1.50
N SER A 232 27.56 15.39 -1.62
CA SER A 232 27.45 14.67 -2.89
C SER A 232 26.48 13.50 -2.78
N VAL A 233 25.91 13.11 -3.92
CA VAL A 233 25.14 11.88 -4.06
C VAL A 233 25.70 11.10 -5.25
N ASP A 234 26.00 9.83 -5.03
CA ASP A 234 26.38 8.88 -6.07
C ASP A 234 25.80 7.51 -5.74
N ASP A 235 25.12 6.87 -6.70
CA ASP A 235 24.45 5.57 -6.54
C ASP A 235 23.60 5.45 -5.24
N ASN A 236 22.72 6.44 -4.99
CA ASN A 236 21.90 6.56 -3.77
C ASN A 236 22.70 6.69 -2.46
N VAL A 237 24.02 6.88 -2.52
CA VAL A 237 24.86 7.16 -1.37
C VAL A 237 25.03 8.66 -1.23
N PHE A 238 24.38 9.22 -0.23
CA PHE A 238 24.49 10.61 0.16
C PHE A 238 25.64 10.79 1.16
N ARG A 239 26.57 11.70 0.85
CA ARG A 239 27.74 11.99 1.68
C ARG A 239 27.81 13.47 2.02
N ILE A 240 28.16 13.78 3.26
CA ILE A 240 28.54 15.12 3.70
C ILE A 240 29.97 15.06 4.23
N GLY A 241 30.90 15.76 3.58
CA GLY A 241 32.26 15.97 4.07
C GLY A 241 32.35 17.32 4.77
N PHE A 242 32.68 17.33 6.05
CA PHE A 242 32.76 18.54 6.86
C PHE A 242 34.14 19.18 6.83
N ASP A 243 34.19 20.46 7.18
CA ASP A 243 35.42 21.25 7.20
C ASP A 243 36.46 20.75 8.21
N ASP A 244 36.05 19.97 9.22
CA ASP A 244 36.93 19.32 10.21
C ASP A 244 37.54 17.99 9.72
N GLY A 245 37.23 17.58 8.50
CA GLY A 245 37.68 16.33 7.88
C GLY A 245 36.81 15.11 8.19
N SER A 246 35.78 15.25 9.03
CA SER A 246 34.81 14.17 9.27
C SER A 246 33.85 14.00 8.09
N VAL A 247 33.30 12.79 7.94
CA VAL A 247 32.39 12.46 6.84
C VAL A 247 31.18 11.69 7.39
N LEU A 248 29.98 12.10 6.97
CA LEU A 248 28.75 11.33 7.17
C LEU A 248 28.38 10.62 5.87
N THR A 249 28.10 9.32 5.95
CA THR A 249 27.64 8.52 4.82
C THR A 249 26.26 7.91 5.09
N HIS A 250 25.32 8.18 4.19
CA HIS A 250 23.95 7.70 4.28
C HIS A 250 23.57 7.00 2.98
N ARG A 251 22.88 5.86 3.09
CA ARG A 251 22.22 5.24 1.94
C ARG A 251 20.77 5.71 1.89
N LEU A 252 20.41 6.44 0.85
CA LEU A 252 19.04 6.84 0.59
C LEU A 252 18.20 5.60 0.28
N ILE A 253 17.05 5.50 0.92
CA ILE A 253 16.05 4.45 0.71
C ILE A 253 14.82 5.05 0.06
N GLN A 254 14.36 6.20 0.53
CA GLN A 254 13.27 6.98 -0.05
C GLN A 254 13.64 8.45 -0.02
N LEU A 255 13.28 9.18 -1.07
CA LEU A 255 13.38 10.63 -1.10
C LEU A 255 12.29 11.19 -2.02
N ASP A 256 11.40 11.98 -1.42
CA ASP A 256 10.39 12.77 -2.12
C ASP A 256 10.41 14.23 -1.65
N HIS A 257 9.47 15.04 -2.13
CA HIS A 257 9.39 16.46 -1.82
C HIS A 257 9.12 16.80 -0.34
N SER A 258 8.79 15.83 0.50
CA SER A 258 8.35 16.02 1.89
C SER A 258 9.12 15.17 2.90
N PHE A 259 9.64 14.03 2.45
CA PHE A 259 10.22 13.01 3.33
C PHE A 259 11.46 12.36 2.72
N MET A 260 12.42 12.07 3.59
CA MET A 260 13.65 11.33 3.27
C MET A 260 13.85 10.20 4.28
N LEU A 261 13.95 8.97 3.81
CA LEU A 261 14.34 7.80 4.60
C LEU A 261 15.73 7.37 4.18
N PHE A 262 16.62 7.22 5.15
CA PHE A 262 17.98 6.80 4.87
C PHE A 262 18.52 5.89 5.97
N PHE A 263 19.50 5.09 5.59
CA PHE A 263 20.23 4.20 6.47
C PHE A 263 21.61 4.80 6.77
N ILE A 264 21.91 4.98 8.06
CA ILE A 264 23.18 5.50 8.55
C ILE A 264 24.15 4.33 8.64
N VAL A 265 25.14 4.30 7.73
CA VAL A 265 26.00 3.14 7.51
C VAL A 265 26.86 2.84 8.74
N GLU A 266 27.38 3.88 9.38
CA GLU A 266 28.27 3.80 10.53
C GLU A 266 27.58 3.20 11.77
N ASN A 267 26.28 3.43 11.87
CA ASN A 267 25.48 3.11 13.06
C ASN A 267 24.55 1.91 12.88
N ASP A 268 24.35 1.45 11.65
CA ASP A 268 23.42 0.37 11.29
C ASP A 268 21.99 0.63 11.79
N VAL A 269 21.50 1.84 11.53
CA VAL A 269 20.14 2.31 11.90
C VAL A 269 19.50 3.07 10.75
N PHE A 270 18.18 2.99 10.67
CA PHE A 270 17.38 3.85 9.81
C PHE A 270 17.03 5.14 10.52
N SER A 271 16.96 6.22 9.75
CA SER A 271 16.61 7.56 10.19
C SER A 271 15.69 8.21 9.16
N GLY A 272 14.76 9.04 9.64
CA GLY A 272 13.83 9.79 8.81
C GLY A 272 14.14 11.28 8.89
N ALA A 273 13.93 11.98 7.78
CA ALA A 273 13.95 13.43 7.76
C ALA A 273 12.72 14.01 7.07
N CYS A 274 12.23 15.11 7.62
CA CYS A 274 11.00 15.77 7.23
C CYS A 274 11.31 17.17 6.75
N ARG A 275 10.76 17.56 5.61
CA ARG A 275 11.02 18.88 5.04
C ARG A 275 10.36 19.98 5.88
N LYS A 276 11.04 21.12 6.02
CA LYS A 276 10.59 22.31 6.76
C LYS A 276 10.46 23.53 5.85
#